data_AF-A0AAU1DWH7-F1
#
_entry.id   AF-A0AAU1DWH7-F1
#
_cell.length_a   1.000
_cell.length_b   1.000
_cell.length_c   1.000
_cell.angle_alpha   90.00
_cell.angle_beta   90.00
_cell.angle_gamma   90.00
#
_symmetry.space_group_name_H-M   'P 1'
#
loop_
_entity.id
_entity.type
_entity.pdbx_description
1 polymer ?
#
loop_
_entity_poly.entity_id
_entity_poly.type
_entity_poly.pdbx_seq_one_letter_code
_entity_poly.pdbx_strand_id
1 'polypeptide(L)'
;MTGLELIAVVLAAVLLMTWLARRLHLSEPLMLLGGGALIGLTPHFDHVALPPDVVLLLFLPALLYWETLTTSLREIRTNFRSIALQSTGLVLVTALAVAAVTHAFGYPWPIAFVLGAVLAPTDVAAVAAVAKAMPRRIVTLLRTESLLNDGTALVLLAVSLELLTTGEPFSWAGTALRFVESYAGGAIIGAATALVLIPVRRHLKDRSLHSGLSVATPFIAFLPAEALHVSGVLAVVTCALVTSRVGPRLIRSDARLEATAFWEVITFLLNGALFVLVGIQTPAAIRALTSISLLQATMIAAAVSATVIAARAAWFYTIPYLIRLVDRRPQQRQRRIGARQRLPLAWAGMRGAISLAAALSIPATTAGGQPLAQRDAVIFITVVVITVTLALLGPALPAVVRSARFSEDADEAAEEELAVRQLATTALAELPALADRFPVPEATMAHIAKDLRKQAAAASDETHDQAMRRERRISATYALETELLDVKRAALNDLRNQARIDDIVLRRMQRHLDTEEQRLSMRMSLLLSSAHGVGGLDGAHQGGPAAP
;
A
#
# COMPACT_ATOMS: atom_id res chain seq x y z
N MET A 1 -23.94 18.72 12.62
CA MET A 1 -22.49 18.91 12.50
C MET A 1 -22.14 19.34 11.10
N THR A 2 -21.26 20.31 10.96
CA THR A 2 -20.65 20.59 9.66
C THR A 2 -19.69 19.46 9.30
N GLY A 3 -19.51 19.13 8.01
CA GLY A 3 -18.56 18.08 7.60
C GLY A 3 -17.13 18.33 8.10
N LEU A 4 -16.77 19.59 8.35
CA LEU A 4 -15.48 20.01 8.90
C LEU A 4 -15.29 19.58 10.37
N GLU A 5 -16.31 19.71 11.21
CA GLU A 5 -16.27 19.23 12.60
C GLU A 5 -16.03 17.72 12.65
N LEU A 6 -16.71 16.96 11.77
CA LEU A 6 -16.53 15.52 11.69
C LEU A 6 -15.09 15.16 11.31
N ILE A 7 -14.51 15.84 10.32
CA ILE A 7 -13.12 15.63 9.91
C ILE A 7 -12.17 15.89 11.08
N ALA A 8 -12.36 16.99 11.82
CA ALA A 8 -11.54 17.32 12.98
C ALA A 8 -11.63 16.25 14.08
N VAL A 9 -12.84 15.79 14.40
CA VAL A 9 -13.08 14.72 15.38
C VAL A 9 -12.44 13.41 14.94
N VAL A 10 -12.59 13.03 13.68
CA VAL A 10 -11.99 11.81 13.13
C VAL A 10 -10.47 11.88 13.19
N LEU A 11 -9.86 12.99 12.77
CA LEU A 11 -8.40 13.16 12.85
C LEU A 11 -7.89 13.12 14.30
N ALA A 12 -8.57 13.79 15.22
CA ALA A 12 -8.22 13.75 16.63
C ALA A 12 -8.33 12.33 17.20
N ALA A 13 -9.40 11.62 16.85
CA ALA A 13 -9.61 10.23 17.26
C ALA A 13 -8.54 9.31 16.69
N VAL A 14 -8.14 9.46 15.42
CA VAL A 14 -7.05 8.69 14.82
C VAL A 14 -5.76 8.87 15.62
N LEU A 15 -5.36 10.11 15.86
CA LEU A 15 -4.12 10.40 16.59
C LEU A 15 -4.16 9.88 18.03
N LEU A 16 -5.24 10.15 18.76
CA LEU A 16 -5.40 9.76 20.16
C LEU A 16 -5.46 8.23 20.33
N MET A 17 -6.28 7.56 19.52
CA MET A 17 -6.49 6.11 19.61
C MET A 17 -5.25 5.35 19.14
N THR A 18 -4.55 5.80 18.09
CA THR A 18 -3.26 5.19 17.71
C THR A 18 -2.21 5.37 18.80
N TRP A 19 -2.11 6.56 19.40
CA TRP A 19 -1.20 6.79 20.52
C TRP A 19 -1.50 5.86 21.71
N LEU A 20 -2.78 5.73 22.06
CA LEU A 20 -3.23 4.87 23.14
C LEU A 20 -3.00 3.38 22.84
N ALA A 21 -3.25 2.94 21.60
CA ALA A 21 -2.99 1.58 21.16
C ALA A 21 -1.53 1.19 21.36
N ARG A 22 -0.59 2.08 20.97
CA ARG A 22 0.85 1.85 21.15
C ARG A 22 1.26 1.81 22.62
N ARG A 23 0.67 2.68 23.45
CA ARG A 23 0.91 2.73 24.90
C ARG A 23 0.43 1.47 25.61
N LEU A 24 -0.71 0.93 25.19
CA LEU A 24 -1.34 -0.25 25.79
C LEU A 24 -0.92 -1.57 25.12
N HIS A 25 -0.07 -1.52 24.09
CA HIS A 25 0.33 -2.67 23.27
C HIS A 25 -0.87 -3.43 22.67
N LEU A 26 -1.93 -2.70 22.32
CA LEU A 26 -3.13 -3.21 21.68
C LEU A 26 -3.08 -3.02 20.16
N SER A 27 -3.92 -3.76 19.43
CA SER A 27 -4.04 -3.62 17.97
C SER A 27 -4.59 -2.24 17.60
N GLU A 28 -3.87 -1.49 16.75
CA GLU A 28 -4.27 -0.14 16.34
C GLU A 28 -5.68 -0.13 15.69
N PRO A 29 -6.02 -1.02 14.72
CA PRO A 29 -7.37 -1.10 14.16
C PRO A 29 -8.48 -1.31 15.20
N LEU A 30 -8.24 -2.14 16.22
CA LEU A 30 -9.23 -2.39 17.28
C LEU A 30 -9.46 -1.16 18.15
N MET A 31 -8.39 -0.45 18.48
CA MET A 31 -8.50 0.78 19.27
C MET A 31 -9.21 1.89 18.48
N LEU A 32 -8.94 2.01 17.18
CA LEU A 32 -9.61 2.96 16.29
C LEU A 32 -11.10 2.65 16.14
N LEU A 33 -11.43 1.37 15.92
CA LEU A 33 -12.81 0.91 15.81
C LEU A 33 -13.58 1.11 17.13
N GLY A 34 -13.01 0.70 18.26
CA GLY A 34 -13.62 0.86 19.57
C GLY A 34 -13.77 2.33 19.97
N GLY A 35 -12.74 3.15 19.73
CA GLY A 35 -12.77 4.59 19.95
C GLY A 35 -13.83 5.28 19.10
N GLY A 36 -13.95 4.91 17.83
CA GLY A 36 -15.02 5.36 16.95
C GLY A 36 -16.40 4.95 17.46
N ALA A 37 -16.57 3.71 17.94
CA ALA A 37 -17.84 3.23 18.49
C ALA A 37 -18.25 4.01 19.75
N LEU A 38 -17.31 4.34 20.63
CA LEU A 38 -17.56 5.20 21.79
C LEU A 38 -18.03 6.61 21.36
N ILE A 39 -17.44 7.17 20.31
CA ILE A 39 -17.89 8.45 19.74
C ILE A 39 -19.31 8.30 19.15
N GLY A 40 -19.56 7.23 18.40
CA GLY A 40 -20.86 6.94 17.77
C GLY A 40 -22.00 6.64 18.75
N LEU A 41 -21.71 6.36 20.03
CA LEU A 41 -22.72 6.24 21.08
C LEU A 41 -23.26 7.61 21.52
N THR A 42 -22.57 8.70 21.20
CA THR A 42 -23.03 10.04 21.57
C THR A 42 -24.09 10.52 20.57
N PRO A 43 -25.25 11.04 21.02
CA PRO A 43 -26.39 11.39 20.16
C PRO A 43 -26.06 12.38 19.04
N HIS A 44 -25.00 13.17 19.22
CA HIS A 44 -24.56 14.17 18.25
C HIS A 44 -24.05 13.56 16.93
N PHE A 45 -23.63 12.28 16.94
CA PHE A 45 -23.09 11.57 15.79
C PHE A 45 -24.07 10.55 15.19
N ASP A 46 -25.31 10.49 15.68
CA ASP A 46 -26.31 9.51 15.24
C ASP A 46 -26.68 9.63 13.75
N HIS A 47 -26.54 10.82 13.16
CA HIS A 47 -26.83 11.09 11.75
C HIS A 47 -25.59 11.08 10.85
N VAL A 48 -24.43 10.68 11.37
CA VAL A 48 -23.19 10.63 10.58
C VAL A 48 -23.24 9.40 9.67
N ALA A 49 -23.70 9.62 8.44
CA ALA A 49 -23.57 8.67 7.34
C ALA A 49 -22.43 9.13 6.43
N LEU A 50 -21.45 8.26 6.17
CA LEU A 50 -20.50 8.51 5.10
C LEU A 50 -21.21 8.33 3.75
N PRO A 51 -21.20 9.34 2.86
CA PRO A 51 -21.72 9.15 1.53
C PRO A 51 -20.91 8.07 0.79
N PRO A 52 -21.58 7.13 0.10
CA PRO A 52 -20.98 6.16 -0.83
C PRO A 52 -19.85 6.77 -1.66
N ASP A 53 -20.14 7.94 -2.24
CA ASP A 53 -19.30 8.63 -3.20
C ASP A 53 -18.00 9.13 -2.57
N VAL A 54 -18.03 9.58 -1.31
CA VAL A 54 -16.81 10.04 -0.63
C VAL A 54 -15.86 8.88 -0.46
N VAL A 55 -16.36 7.71 -0.10
CA VAL A 55 -15.53 6.52 0.09
C VAL A 55 -14.93 6.07 -1.25
N LEU A 56 -15.78 5.91 -2.28
CA LEU A 56 -15.37 5.43 -3.61
C LEU A 56 -14.45 6.42 -4.33
N LEU A 57 -14.73 7.73 -4.24
CA LEU A 57 -14.03 8.75 -5.00
C LEU A 57 -12.80 9.31 -4.27
N LEU A 58 -12.77 9.31 -2.93
CA LEU A 58 -11.68 9.90 -2.16
C LEU A 58 -10.72 8.85 -1.58
N PHE A 59 -11.25 7.90 -0.79
CA PHE A 59 -10.43 6.99 0.00
C PHE A 59 -9.82 5.89 -0.87
N LEU A 60 -10.65 5.20 -1.63
CA LEU A 60 -10.28 4.00 -2.35
C LEU A 60 -9.19 4.25 -3.42
N PRO A 61 -9.28 5.28 -4.28
CA PRO A 61 -8.27 5.52 -5.31
C PRO A 61 -6.92 5.87 -4.68
N ALA A 62 -6.91 6.68 -3.62
CA ALA A 62 -5.70 7.10 -2.93
C ALA A 62 -4.98 5.93 -2.24
N LEU A 63 -5.72 5.10 -1.49
CA LEU A 63 -5.17 3.95 -0.78
C LEU A 63 -4.60 2.92 -1.76
N LEU A 64 -5.39 2.51 -2.76
CA LEU A 64 -4.98 1.52 -3.75
C LEU A 64 -3.77 1.97 -4.57
N TYR A 65 -3.71 3.25 -4.94
CA TYR A 65 -2.59 3.79 -5.69
C TYR A 65 -1.27 3.66 -4.93
N TRP A 66 -1.25 4.08 -3.67
CA TRP A 66 -0.05 4.01 -2.84
C TRP A 66 0.38 2.57 -2.53
N GLU A 67 -0.58 1.72 -2.17
CA GLU A 67 -0.31 0.30 -1.93
C GLU A 67 0.27 -0.38 -3.17
N THR A 68 -0.27 -0.04 -4.35
CA THR A 68 0.23 -0.59 -5.61
C THR A 68 1.63 -0.07 -5.95
N LEU A 69 1.89 1.24 -5.78
CA LEU A 69 3.21 1.83 -6.04
C LEU A 69 4.32 1.22 -5.17
N THR A 70 3.97 0.80 -3.96
CA THR A 70 4.90 0.21 -2.99
C THR A 70 4.98 -1.32 -3.08
N THR A 71 4.24 -1.95 -4.00
CA THR A 71 4.27 -3.41 -4.26
C THR A 71 5.38 -3.80 -5.26
N SER A 72 5.86 -5.04 -5.21
CA SER A 72 6.95 -5.56 -6.07
C SER A 72 6.41 -6.30 -7.30
N LEU A 73 6.66 -5.74 -8.50
CA LEU A 73 6.29 -6.33 -9.79
C LEU A 73 7.06 -7.62 -10.07
N ARG A 74 8.34 -7.70 -9.66
CA ARG A 74 9.13 -8.94 -9.79
C ARG A 74 8.47 -10.08 -9.01
N GLU A 75 8.02 -9.81 -7.80
CA GLU A 75 7.36 -10.81 -6.97
C GLU A 75 6.01 -11.22 -7.53
N ILE A 76 5.21 -10.27 -8.04
CA ILE A 76 3.97 -10.54 -8.76
C ILE A 76 4.24 -11.50 -9.92
N ARG A 77 5.23 -11.21 -10.78
CA ARG A 77 5.55 -12.05 -11.94
C ARG A 77 6.07 -13.43 -11.53
N THR A 78 6.94 -13.49 -10.52
CA THR A 78 7.60 -14.73 -10.09
C THR A 78 6.65 -15.68 -9.38
N ASN A 79 5.62 -15.13 -8.72
CA ASN A 79 4.63 -15.89 -7.96
C ASN A 79 3.20 -15.77 -8.54
N PHE A 80 3.07 -15.33 -9.80
CA PHE A 80 1.80 -14.96 -10.42
C PHE A 80 0.70 -15.99 -10.22
N ARG A 81 1.00 -17.29 -10.44
CA ARG A 81 0.02 -18.38 -10.24
C ARG A 81 -0.51 -18.43 -8.81
N SER A 82 0.39 -18.38 -7.82
CA SER A 82 0.01 -18.44 -6.40
C SER A 82 -0.73 -17.18 -5.96
N ILE A 83 -0.34 -16.03 -6.52
CA ILE A 83 -1.00 -14.76 -6.24
C ILE A 83 -2.39 -14.79 -6.87
N ALA A 84 -2.55 -15.08 -8.16
CA ALA A 84 -3.86 -15.18 -8.83
C ALA A 84 -4.80 -16.19 -8.17
N LEU A 85 -4.30 -17.34 -7.73
CA LEU A 85 -5.09 -18.30 -6.95
C LEU A 85 -5.60 -17.68 -5.64
N GLN A 86 -4.79 -16.91 -4.92
CA GLN A 86 -5.21 -16.29 -3.65
C GLN A 86 -5.98 -14.98 -3.83
N SER A 87 -5.61 -14.13 -4.78
CA SER A 87 -6.20 -12.82 -5.01
C SER A 87 -7.44 -12.85 -5.88
N THR A 88 -7.71 -13.96 -6.59
CA THR A 88 -8.90 -14.10 -7.43
C THR A 88 -9.65 -15.37 -7.10
N GLY A 89 -8.96 -16.52 -7.02
CA GLY A 89 -9.58 -17.80 -6.69
C GLY A 89 -10.24 -17.83 -5.30
N LEU A 90 -9.47 -17.52 -4.24
CA LEU A 90 -10.00 -17.47 -2.88
C LEU A 90 -11.08 -16.40 -2.72
N VAL A 91 -10.98 -15.28 -3.43
CA VAL A 91 -11.95 -14.17 -3.41
C VAL A 91 -13.29 -14.64 -3.95
N LEU A 92 -13.28 -15.26 -5.14
CA LEU A 92 -14.47 -15.85 -5.74
C LEU A 92 -15.07 -16.91 -4.82
N VAL A 93 -14.24 -17.83 -4.30
CA VAL A 93 -14.73 -18.87 -3.38
C VAL A 93 -15.35 -18.28 -2.11
N THR A 94 -14.73 -17.26 -1.53
CA THR A 94 -15.24 -16.60 -0.32
C THR A 94 -16.53 -15.86 -0.62
N ALA A 95 -16.59 -15.10 -1.72
CA ALA A 95 -17.79 -14.38 -2.14
C ALA A 95 -18.96 -15.34 -2.40
N LEU A 96 -18.73 -16.43 -3.14
CA LEU A 96 -19.73 -17.45 -3.43
C LEU A 96 -20.19 -18.18 -2.17
N ALA A 97 -19.26 -18.54 -1.27
CA ALA A 97 -19.60 -19.21 -0.02
C ALA A 97 -20.46 -18.32 0.90
N VAL A 98 -20.09 -17.03 1.03
CA VAL A 98 -20.89 -16.05 1.78
C VAL A 98 -22.24 -15.85 1.11
N ALA A 99 -22.30 -15.71 -0.21
CA ALA A 99 -23.56 -15.57 -0.94
C ALA A 99 -24.47 -16.79 -0.74
N ALA A 100 -23.93 -18.02 -0.83
CA ALA A 100 -24.70 -19.24 -0.62
C ALA A 100 -25.27 -19.34 0.80
N VAL A 101 -24.47 -19.01 1.82
CA VAL A 101 -24.94 -18.99 3.22
C VAL A 101 -26.02 -17.94 3.41
N THR A 102 -25.82 -16.74 2.88
CA THR A 102 -26.80 -15.64 2.99
C THR A 102 -28.10 -15.99 2.27
N HIS A 103 -28.02 -16.62 1.09
CA HIS A 103 -29.17 -17.11 0.35
C HIS A 103 -29.94 -18.20 1.12
N ALA A 104 -29.23 -19.09 1.82
CA ALA A 104 -29.85 -20.11 2.67
C ALA A 104 -30.66 -19.50 3.83
N PHE A 105 -30.35 -18.27 4.25
CA PHE A 105 -31.15 -17.48 5.20
C PHE A 105 -32.31 -16.71 4.55
N GLY A 106 -32.61 -16.95 3.27
CA GLY A 106 -33.77 -16.40 2.56
C GLY A 106 -33.51 -15.11 1.78
N TYR A 107 -32.25 -14.68 1.63
CA TYR A 107 -31.91 -13.50 0.85
C TYR A 107 -31.89 -13.81 -0.65
N PRO A 108 -32.38 -12.93 -1.53
CA PRO A 108 -32.20 -13.07 -2.97
C PRO A 108 -30.73 -13.14 -3.39
N TRP A 109 -30.43 -13.87 -4.46
CA TRP A 109 -29.07 -13.99 -4.99
C TRP A 109 -28.35 -12.66 -5.23
N PRO A 110 -28.96 -11.62 -5.82
CA PRO A 110 -28.26 -10.36 -6.08
C PRO A 110 -27.68 -9.72 -4.82
N ILE A 111 -28.47 -9.60 -3.75
CA ILE A 111 -28.00 -9.00 -2.49
C ILE A 111 -27.05 -9.93 -1.72
N ALA A 112 -27.22 -11.24 -1.85
CA ALA A 112 -26.30 -12.23 -1.30
C ALA A 112 -24.91 -12.14 -1.97
N PHE A 113 -24.86 -11.94 -3.29
CA PHE A 113 -23.62 -11.69 -4.03
C PHE A 113 -22.97 -10.36 -3.64
N VAL A 114 -23.77 -9.30 -3.42
CA VAL A 114 -23.26 -8.04 -2.87
C VAL A 114 -22.59 -8.26 -1.52
N LEU A 115 -23.25 -8.93 -0.56
CA LEU A 115 -22.65 -9.22 0.74
C LEU A 115 -21.38 -10.09 0.62
N GLY A 116 -21.39 -11.06 -0.30
CA GLY A 116 -20.22 -11.88 -0.61
C GLY A 116 -19.05 -11.07 -1.15
N ALA A 117 -19.29 -10.17 -2.11
CA ALA A 117 -18.28 -9.30 -2.68
C ALA A 117 -17.71 -8.31 -1.66
N VAL A 118 -18.56 -7.77 -0.78
CA VAL A 118 -18.18 -6.87 0.32
C VAL A 118 -17.22 -7.54 1.33
N LEU A 119 -17.41 -8.83 1.61
CA LEU A 119 -16.71 -9.57 2.67
C LEU A 119 -15.57 -10.48 2.18
N ALA A 120 -15.40 -10.61 0.87
CA ALA A 120 -14.29 -11.30 0.24
C ALA A 120 -12.90 -10.63 0.41
N PRO A 121 -12.76 -9.28 0.38
CA PRO A 121 -11.48 -8.63 0.56
C PRO A 121 -10.95 -8.83 1.97
N THR A 122 -9.62 -8.89 2.08
CA THR A 122 -8.92 -9.10 3.35
C THR A 122 -7.89 -8.01 3.52
N ASP A 123 -7.84 -7.43 4.70
CA ASP A 123 -7.00 -6.28 5.02
C ASP A 123 -5.71 -6.71 5.74
N VAL A 124 -4.59 -6.45 5.07
CA VAL A 124 -3.24 -6.71 5.60
C VAL A 124 -2.73 -5.58 6.50
N ALA A 125 -3.39 -4.42 6.56
CA ALA A 125 -3.02 -3.35 7.48
C ALA A 125 -3.08 -3.81 8.95
N ALA A 126 -4.04 -4.67 9.30
CA ALA A 126 -4.14 -5.24 10.64
C ALA A 126 -3.00 -6.25 10.97
N VAL A 127 -2.28 -6.73 9.96
CA VAL A 127 -1.11 -7.61 10.08
C VAL A 127 0.17 -6.78 10.30
N ALA A 128 0.13 -5.45 10.11
CA ALA A 128 1.29 -4.57 10.23
C ALA A 128 1.97 -4.66 11.61
N ALA A 129 1.20 -4.88 12.68
CA ALA A 129 1.70 -5.00 14.04
C ALA A 129 2.68 -6.18 14.23
N VAL A 130 2.51 -7.25 13.46
CA VAL A 130 3.35 -8.46 13.49
C VAL A 130 4.26 -8.60 12.28
N ALA A 131 4.21 -7.65 11.34
CA ALA A 131 4.98 -7.71 10.10
C ALA A 131 6.50 -7.83 10.35
N LYS A 132 7.00 -7.26 11.46
CA LYS A 132 8.42 -7.36 11.86
C LYS A 132 8.84 -8.77 12.29
N ALA A 133 7.91 -9.61 12.71
CA ALA A 133 8.17 -10.97 13.19
C ALA A 133 8.00 -12.03 12.07
N MET A 134 7.71 -11.59 10.85
CA MET A 134 7.56 -12.45 9.68
C MET A 134 8.62 -12.15 8.63
N PRO A 135 9.04 -13.17 7.85
CA PRO A 135 9.87 -12.99 6.68
C PRO A 135 9.29 -11.94 5.76
N ARG A 136 10.12 -11.05 5.23
CA ARG A 136 9.63 -9.98 4.36
C ARG A 136 8.92 -10.49 3.14
N ARG A 137 9.46 -11.55 2.55
CA ARG A 137 8.83 -12.21 1.41
C ARG A 137 7.39 -12.63 1.71
N ILE A 138 7.10 -13.07 2.94
CA ILE A 138 5.75 -13.43 3.36
C ILE A 138 4.89 -12.17 3.51
N VAL A 139 5.41 -11.12 4.12
CA VAL A 139 4.71 -9.83 4.26
C VAL A 139 4.40 -9.22 2.89
N THR A 140 5.34 -9.25 1.96
CA THR A 140 5.14 -8.73 0.60
C THR A 140 4.13 -9.57 -0.18
N LEU A 141 4.20 -10.90 -0.06
CA LEU A 141 3.21 -11.78 -0.67
C LEU A 141 1.80 -11.50 -0.12
N LEU A 142 1.65 -11.32 1.19
CA LEU A 142 0.38 -10.94 1.81
C LEU A 142 -0.11 -9.58 1.32
N ARG A 143 0.74 -8.55 1.28
CA ARG A 143 0.36 -7.23 0.74
C ARG A 143 -0.08 -7.29 -0.71
N THR A 144 0.64 -8.06 -1.52
CA THR A 144 0.34 -8.26 -2.94
C THR A 144 -0.97 -9.02 -3.13
N GLU A 145 -1.23 -10.04 -2.30
CA GLU A 145 -2.50 -10.76 -2.24
C GLU A 145 -3.65 -9.81 -1.89
N SER A 146 -3.52 -9.03 -0.80
CA SER A 146 -4.50 -8.04 -0.33
C SER A 146 -4.88 -7.06 -1.43
N LEU A 147 -3.88 -6.40 -2.02
CA LEU A 147 -4.08 -5.40 -3.07
C LEU A 147 -4.92 -5.94 -4.25
N LEU A 148 -4.56 -7.13 -4.73
CA LEU A 148 -5.23 -7.74 -5.88
C LEU A 148 -6.58 -8.37 -5.50
N ASN A 149 -6.72 -8.82 -4.24
CA ASN A 149 -7.99 -9.26 -3.68
C ASN A 149 -8.98 -8.10 -3.62
N ASP A 150 -8.57 -6.95 -3.08
CA ASP A 150 -9.38 -5.74 -3.00
C ASP A 150 -9.88 -5.34 -4.38
N GLY A 151 -9.00 -5.33 -5.38
CA GLY A 151 -9.38 -5.08 -6.77
C GLY A 151 -10.41 -6.08 -7.32
N THR A 152 -10.21 -7.37 -7.09
CA THR A 152 -11.13 -8.41 -7.56
C THR A 152 -12.49 -8.32 -6.85
N ALA A 153 -12.50 -8.08 -5.54
CA ALA A 153 -13.70 -7.94 -4.73
C ALA A 153 -14.54 -6.74 -5.16
N LEU A 154 -13.91 -5.61 -5.49
CA LEU A 154 -14.60 -4.40 -5.93
C LEU A 154 -15.18 -4.55 -7.35
N VAL A 155 -14.53 -5.30 -8.24
CA VAL A 155 -15.12 -5.68 -9.54
C VAL A 155 -16.34 -6.58 -9.31
N LEU A 156 -16.25 -7.57 -8.42
CA LEU A 156 -17.39 -8.42 -8.05
C LEU A 156 -18.53 -7.59 -7.47
N LEU A 157 -18.23 -6.59 -6.65
CA LEU A 157 -19.22 -5.69 -6.08
C LEU A 157 -19.91 -4.88 -7.17
N ALA A 158 -19.15 -4.26 -8.08
CA ALA A 158 -19.70 -3.47 -9.18
C ALA A 158 -20.66 -4.29 -10.04
N VAL A 159 -20.25 -5.50 -10.43
CA VAL A 159 -21.11 -6.43 -11.18
C VAL A 159 -22.35 -6.84 -10.38
N SER A 160 -22.19 -7.11 -9.08
CA SER A 160 -23.32 -7.50 -8.21
C SER A 160 -24.33 -6.36 -8.02
N LEU A 161 -23.85 -5.12 -7.89
CA LEU A 161 -24.69 -3.93 -7.79
C LEU A 161 -25.40 -3.62 -9.10
N GLU A 162 -24.74 -3.80 -10.23
CA GLU A 162 -25.37 -3.65 -11.55
C GLU A 162 -26.53 -4.64 -11.71
N LEU A 163 -26.32 -5.92 -11.37
CA LEU A 163 -27.39 -6.94 -11.40
C LEU A 163 -28.55 -6.60 -10.45
N LEU A 164 -28.23 -6.07 -9.26
CA LEU A 164 -29.22 -5.69 -8.26
C LEU A 164 -30.05 -4.46 -8.68
N THR A 165 -29.44 -3.52 -9.41
CA THR A 165 -30.08 -2.26 -9.80
C THR A 165 -30.82 -2.34 -11.13
N THR A 166 -30.35 -3.15 -12.08
CA THR A 166 -30.99 -3.37 -13.39
C THR A 166 -32.19 -4.31 -13.32
N GLY A 167 -32.23 -5.21 -12.34
CA GLY A 167 -33.34 -6.16 -12.18
C GLY A 167 -33.40 -7.23 -13.27
N GLU A 168 -32.36 -7.38 -14.08
CA GLU A 168 -32.28 -8.44 -15.09
C GLU A 168 -32.29 -9.83 -14.43
N PRO A 169 -32.92 -10.84 -15.08
CA PRO A 169 -32.86 -12.21 -14.59
C PRO A 169 -31.41 -12.69 -14.51
N PHE A 170 -31.04 -13.22 -13.35
CA PHE A 170 -29.67 -13.64 -13.08
C PHE A 170 -29.21 -14.73 -14.06
N SER A 171 -28.10 -14.46 -14.76
CA SER A 171 -27.43 -15.41 -15.65
C SER A 171 -25.94 -15.53 -15.29
N TRP A 172 -25.48 -16.75 -15.06
CA TRP A 172 -24.09 -17.06 -14.77
C TRP A 172 -23.14 -16.61 -15.90
N ALA A 173 -23.52 -16.88 -17.15
CA ALA A 173 -22.71 -16.53 -18.32
C ALA A 173 -22.63 -15.01 -18.53
N GLY A 174 -23.77 -14.31 -18.37
CA GLY A 174 -23.80 -12.85 -18.48
C GLY A 174 -22.98 -12.16 -17.39
N THR A 175 -23.09 -12.65 -16.15
CA THR A 175 -22.30 -12.14 -15.01
C THR A 175 -20.79 -12.34 -15.24
N ALA A 176 -20.39 -13.51 -15.72
CA ALA A 176 -18.99 -13.79 -16.02
C ALA A 176 -18.45 -12.90 -17.15
N LEU A 177 -19.23 -12.64 -18.20
CA LEU A 177 -18.84 -11.77 -19.30
C LEU A 177 -18.67 -10.32 -18.82
N ARG A 178 -19.68 -9.76 -18.12
CA ARG A 178 -19.62 -8.41 -17.53
C ARG A 178 -18.43 -8.23 -16.60
N PHE A 179 -18.10 -9.26 -15.81
CA PHE A 179 -16.90 -9.26 -14.97
C PHE A 179 -15.62 -9.11 -15.81
N VAL A 180 -15.48 -9.90 -16.88
CA VAL A 180 -14.31 -9.84 -17.77
C VAL A 180 -14.22 -8.50 -18.50
N GLU A 181 -15.34 -7.96 -18.97
CA GLU A 181 -15.41 -6.66 -19.64
C GLU A 181 -15.03 -5.52 -18.70
N SER A 182 -15.60 -5.47 -17.50
CA SER A 182 -15.26 -4.45 -16.48
C SER A 182 -13.80 -4.52 -16.07
N TYR A 183 -13.25 -5.73 -15.94
CA TYR A 183 -11.85 -5.97 -15.62
C TYR A 183 -10.92 -5.52 -16.78
N ALA A 184 -11.20 -5.96 -18.02
CA ALA A 184 -10.39 -5.58 -19.17
C ALA A 184 -10.44 -4.07 -19.43
N GLY A 185 -11.63 -3.46 -19.35
CA GLY A 185 -11.84 -2.03 -19.53
C GLY A 185 -11.08 -1.19 -18.49
N GLY A 186 -11.16 -1.55 -17.21
CA GLY A 186 -10.39 -0.89 -16.16
C GLY A 186 -8.88 -0.96 -16.41
N ALA A 187 -8.37 -2.14 -16.77
CA ALA A 187 -6.95 -2.30 -17.09
C ALA A 187 -6.49 -1.44 -18.28
N ILE A 188 -7.30 -1.37 -19.35
CA ILE A 188 -7.01 -0.57 -20.54
C ILE A 188 -6.96 0.92 -20.18
N ILE A 189 -7.95 1.43 -19.43
CA ILE A 189 -8.00 2.84 -19.02
C ILE A 189 -6.83 3.19 -18.11
N GLY A 190 -6.48 2.32 -17.17
CA GLY A 190 -5.33 2.52 -16.30
C GLY A 190 -4.00 2.58 -17.07
N ALA A 191 -3.82 1.69 -18.04
CA ALA A 191 -2.65 1.71 -18.91
C ALA A 191 -2.60 2.98 -19.77
N ALA A 192 -3.73 3.38 -20.38
CA ALA A 192 -3.84 4.61 -21.16
C ALA A 192 -3.52 5.85 -20.31
N THR A 193 -4.05 5.91 -19.09
CA THR A 193 -3.78 7.00 -18.15
C THR A 193 -2.30 7.10 -17.83
N ALA A 194 -1.63 5.98 -17.53
CA ALA A 194 -0.19 5.99 -17.29
C ALA A 194 0.62 6.43 -18.52
N LEU A 195 0.23 6.00 -19.73
CA LEU A 195 0.88 6.40 -20.98
C LEU A 195 0.79 7.91 -21.21
N VAL A 196 -0.32 8.55 -20.82
CA VAL A 196 -0.48 10.01 -20.90
C VAL A 196 0.31 10.73 -19.81
N LEU A 197 0.28 10.23 -18.57
CA LEU A 197 0.90 10.90 -17.43
C LEU A 197 2.43 10.76 -17.36
N ILE A 198 3.01 9.70 -17.94
CA ILE A 198 4.47 9.51 -17.97
C ILE A 198 5.20 10.62 -18.72
N PRO A 199 4.81 11.01 -19.95
CA PRO A 199 5.36 12.18 -20.64
C PRO A 199 5.18 13.48 -19.84
N VAL A 200 4.02 13.70 -19.22
CA VAL A 200 3.78 14.91 -18.41
C VAL A 200 4.79 14.97 -17.26
N ARG A 201 4.99 13.86 -16.54
CA ARG A 201 5.99 13.75 -15.47
C ARG A 201 7.42 14.05 -15.93
N ARG A 202 7.78 13.75 -17.19
CA ARG A 202 9.11 14.09 -17.75
C ARG A 202 9.35 15.59 -17.84
N HIS A 203 8.28 16.37 -18.06
CA HIS A 203 8.38 17.81 -18.27
C HIS A 203 8.29 18.62 -16.97
N LEU A 204 7.70 18.05 -15.92
CA LEU A 204 7.67 18.69 -14.61
C LEU A 204 9.06 18.66 -13.99
N LYS A 205 9.61 19.85 -13.70
CA LYS A 205 10.90 19.99 -12.98
C LYS A 205 10.71 20.38 -11.51
N ASP A 206 9.56 20.97 -11.18
CA ASP A 206 9.20 21.42 -9.84
C ASP A 206 8.74 20.24 -8.96
N ARG A 207 9.27 20.18 -7.73
CA ARG A 207 8.97 19.17 -6.73
C ARG A 207 7.49 19.19 -6.31
N SER A 208 6.92 20.37 -6.10
CA SER A 208 5.53 20.51 -5.66
C SER A 208 4.55 20.06 -6.74
N LEU A 209 4.85 20.33 -8.02
CA LEU A 209 4.04 19.84 -9.14
C LEU A 209 4.11 18.32 -9.29
N HIS A 210 5.27 17.71 -9.03
CA HIS A 210 5.41 16.24 -9.02
C HIS A 210 4.58 15.60 -7.91
N SER A 211 4.66 16.14 -6.69
CA SER A 211 3.85 15.70 -5.55
C SER A 211 2.36 15.89 -5.83
N GLY A 212 1.95 17.06 -6.33
CA GLY A 212 0.57 17.33 -6.71
C GLY A 212 0.04 16.40 -7.81
N LEU A 213 0.84 16.12 -8.84
CA LEU A 213 0.47 15.16 -9.88
C LEU A 213 0.38 13.73 -9.32
N SER A 214 1.23 13.37 -8.36
CA SER A 214 1.15 12.10 -7.62
C SER A 214 -0.22 11.95 -6.95
N VAL A 215 -0.68 12.98 -6.24
CA VAL A 215 -1.99 13.02 -5.59
C VAL A 215 -3.14 12.97 -6.60
N ALA A 216 -3.03 13.69 -7.71
CA ALA A 216 -4.09 13.74 -8.73
C ALA A 216 -4.22 12.43 -9.53
N THR A 217 -3.12 11.71 -9.74
CA THR A 217 -3.06 10.50 -10.59
C THR A 217 -4.13 9.44 -10.28
N PRO A 218 -4.35 9.00 -9.02
CA PRO A 218 -5.40 8.05 -8.72
C PRO A 218 -6.78 8.51 -9.20
N PHE A 219 -7.13 9.78 -9.00
CA PHE A 219 -8.43 10.32 -9.41
C PHE A 219 -8.55 10.43 -10.94
N ILE A 220 -7.47 10.82 -11.62
CA ILE A 220 -7.40 10.88 -13.09
C ILE A 220 -7.57 9.49 -13.71
N ALA A 221 -7.08 8.43 -13.05
CA ALA A 221 -7.28 7.06 -13.51
C ALA A 221 -8.68 6.51 -13.17
N PHE A 222 -9.21 6.86 -11.99
CA PHE A 222 -10.47 6.34 -11.47
C PHE A 222 -11.69 6.91 -12.18
N LEU A 223 -11.78 8.25 -12.30
CA LEU A 223 -13.00 8.92 -12.78
C LEU A 223 -13.40 8.57 -14.22
N PRO A 224 -12.48 8.47 -15.21
CA PRO A 224 -12.85 8.07 -16.56
C PRO A 224 -13.35 6.63 -16.64
N ALA A 225 -12.82 5.75 -15.80
CA ALA A 225 -13.25 4.35 -15.75
C ALA A 225 -14.66 4.21 -15.16
N GLU A 226 -14.97 4.93 -14.08
CA GLU A 226 -16.33 5.00 -13.53
C GLU A 226 -17.32 5.59 -14.55
N ALA A 227 -16.94 6.64 -15.27
CA ALA A 227 -17.77 7.25 -16.31
C ALA A 227 -18.08 6.29 -17.48
N LEU A 228 -17.21 5.31 -17.71
CA LEU A 228 -17.37 4.27 -18.74
C LEU A 228 -17.97 2.97 -18.17
N HIS A 229 -18.41 2.96 -16.91
CA HIS A 229 -18.96 1.79 -16.21
C HIS A 229 -18.02 0.57 -16.19
N VAL A 230 -16.70 0.81 -16.18
CA VAL A 230 -15.67 -0.22 -16.02
C VAL A 230 -14.94 -0.02 -14.69
N SER A 231 -14.09 -0.97 -14.28
CA SER A 231 -13.48 -0.94 -12.95
C SER A 231 -12.51 0.24 -12.74
N GLY A 232 -12.95 1.28 -12.02
CA GLY A 232 -12.09 2.40 -11.62
C GLY A 232 -10.93 1.96 -10.73
N VAL A 233 -11.18 1.00 -9.85
CA VAL A 233 -10.18 0.37 -8.99
C VAL A 233 -9.05 -0.24 -9.80
N LEU A 234 -9.37 -1.04 -10.81
CA LEU A 234 -8.34 -1.68 -11.64
C LEU A 234 -7.64 -0.68 -12.56
N ALA A 235 -8.31 0.41 -12.95
CA ALA A 235 -7.66 1.52 -13.64
C ALA A 235 -6.58 2.16 -12.78
N VAL A 236 -6.87 2.44 -11.50
CA VAL A 236 -5.89 2.96 -10.54
C VAL A 236 -4.72 2.00 -10.34
N VAL A 237 -5.01 0.72 -10.07
CA VAL A 237 -3.99 -0.32 -9.87
C VAL A 237 -3.11 -0.45 -11.12
N THR A 238 -3.70 -0.55 -12.31
CA THR A 238 -2.93 -0.69 -13.55
C THR A 238 -2.09 0.55 -13.82
N CYS A 239 -2.63 1.74 -13.60
CA CYS A 239 -1.89 3.00 -13.73
C CYS A 239 -0.70 3.04 -12.75
N ALA A 240 -0.89 2.64 -11.50
CA ALA A 240 0.16 2.58 -10.48
C ALA A 240 1.23 1.53 -10.80
N LEU A 241 0.86 0.33 -11.28
CA LEU A 241 1.82 -0.71 -11.69
C LEU A 241 2.70 -0.26 -12.86
N VAL A 242 2.12 0.42 -13.86
CA VAL A 242 2.89 0.98 -14.98
C VAL A 242 3.81 2.11 -14.48
N THR A 243 3.30 2.97 -13.60
CA THR A 243 4.07 4.08 -13.00
C THR A 243 5.22 3.58 -12.14
N SER A 244 5.03 2.54 -11.32
CA SER A 244 6.08 2.00 -10.43
C SER A 244 7.26 1.42 -11.21
N ARG A 245 7.02 0.88 -12.42
CA ARG A 245 8.07 0.36 -13.29
C ARG A 245 8.99 1.47 -13.85
N VAL A 246 8.42 2.63 -14.16
CA VAL A 246 9.13 3.75 -14.83
C VAL A 246 9.63 4.79 -13.82
N GLY A 247 8.97 4.93 -12.68
CA GLY A 247 9.25 5.91 -11.62
C GLY A 247 10.73 6.03 -11.21
N PRO A 248 11.44 4.92 -10.93
CA PRO A 248 12.88 4.89 -10.65
C PRO A 248 13.80 5.63 -11.62
N ARG A 249 13.41 5.76 -12.88
CA ARG A 249 14.20 6.42 -13.94
C ARG A 249 13.73 7.85 -14.23
N LEU A 250 12.55 8.20 -13.74
CA LEU A 250 11.81 9.37 -14.19
C LEU A 250 11.69 10.44 -13.11
N ILE A 251 11.43 10.02 -11.88
CA ILE A 251 11.15 10.92 -10.77
C ILE A 251 12.47 11.23 -10.08
N ARG A 252 12.78 12.50 -9.84
CA ARG A 252 13.98 12.90 -9.09
C ARG A 252 13.93 12.41 -7.64
N SER A 253 15.09 12.21 -7.03
CA SER A 253 15.25 11.70 -5.66
C SER A 253 14.56 12.52 -4.58
N ASP A 254 14.72 13.83 -4.63
CA ASP A 254 14.07 14.80 -3.77
C ASP A 254 12.55 14.70 -3.84
N ALA A 255 11.98 14.59 -5.03
CA ALA A 255 10.55 14.39 -5.27
C ALA A 255 10.07 13.00 -4.80
N ARG A 256 10.89 11.95 -4.95
CA ARG A 256 10.57 10.60 -4.42
C ARG A 256 10.49 10.59 -2.89
N LEU A 257 11.46 11.21 -2.21
CA LEU A 257 11.48 11.25 -0.75
C LEU A 257 10.29 12.05 -0.20
N GLU A 258 9.93 13.17 -0.83
CA GLU A 258 8.75 13.95 -0.44
C GLU A 258 7.47 13.14 -0.62
N ALA A 259 7.28 12.58 -1.82
CA ALA A 259 6.09 11.81 -2.13
C ALA A 259 5.94 10.61 -1.19
N THR A 260 7.04 9.93 -0.86
CA THR A 260 7.02 8.80 0.07
C THR A 260 6.58 9.23 1.47
N ALA A 261 7.19 10.28 2.02
CA ALA A 261 6.82 10.78 3.34
C ALA A 261 5.36 11.27 3.38
N PHE A 262 4.92 11.99 2.34
CA PHE A 262 3.55 12.46 2.21
C PHE A 262 2.56 11.29 2.20
N TRP A 263 2.78 10.30 1.34
CA TRP A 263 1.87 9.18 1.19
C TRP A 263 1.85 8.27 2.42
N GLU A 264 2.97 8.11 3.13
CA GLU A 264 2.99 7.38 4.41
C GLU A 264 2.08 8.05 5.46
N VAL A 265 2.12 9.38 5.57
CA VAL A 265 1.24 10.13 6.48
C VAL A 265 -0.22 10.08 6.02
N ILE A 266 -0.47 10.32 4.73
CA ILE A 266 -1.84 10.32 4.19
C ILE A 266 -2.48 8.95 4.30
N THR A 267 -1.79 7.87 3.94
CA THR A 267 -2.37 6.52 4.07
C THR A 267 -2.57 6.10 5.52
N PHE A 268 -1.69 6.51 6.44
CA PHE A 268 -1.93 6.38 7.87
C PHE A 268 -3.24 7.07 8.31
N LEU A 269 -3.44 8.34 7.90
CA LEU A 269 -4.63 9.10 8.24
C LEU A 269 -5.90 8.53 7.58
N LEU A 270 -5.84 8.16 6.29
CA LEU A 270 -6.98 7.60 5.55
C LEU A 270 -7.42 6.26 6.13
N ASN A 271 -6.48 5.34 6.38
CA ASN A 271 -6.80 4.04 6.99
C ASN A 271 -7.34 4.21 8.41
N GLY A 272 -6.70 5.07 9.21
CA GLY A 272 -7.18 5.40 10.54
C GLY A 272 -8.59 5.98 10.53
N ALA A 273 -8.84 6.94 9.63
CA ALA A 273 -10.12 7.59 9.48
C ALA A 273 -11.21 6.59 9.10
N LEU A 274 -10.94 5.67 8.16
CA LEU A 274 -11.89 4.62 7.82
C LEU A 274 -12.26 3.78 9.05
N PHE A 275 -11.29 3.31 9.85
CA PHE A 275 -11.61 2.53 11.06
C PHE A 275 -12.42 3.32 12.10
N VAL A 276 -12.08 4.59 12.32
CA VAL A 276 -12.86 5.45 13.23
C VAL A 276 -14.28 5.65 12.72
N LEU A 277 -14.44 5.89 11.42
CA LEU A 277 -15.75 6.08 10.79
C LEU A 277 -16.59 4.79 10.83
N VAL A 278 -15.97 3.61 10.66
CA VAL A 278 -16.62 2.31 10.91
C VAL A 278 -17.15 2.25 12.33
N GLY A 279 -16.30 2.62 13.30
CA GLY A 279 -16.66 2.64 14.71
C GLY A 279 -17.87 3.54 14.96
N ILE A 280 -17.81 4.78 14.47
CA ILE A 280 -18.89 5.77 14.64
C ILE A 280 -20.22 5.25 14.08
N GLN A 281 -20.19 4.57 12.94
CA GLN A 281 -21.41 4.04 12.31
C GLN A 281 -21.92 2.75 12.96
N THR A 282 -21.12 2.05 13.76
CA THR A 282 -21.50 0.76 14.34
C THR A 282 -22.76 0.85 15.22
N PRO A 283 -22.86 1.80 16.18
CA PRO A 283 -24.11 1.98 16.96
C PRO A 283 -25.29 2.39 16.09
N ALA A 284 -25.08 3.24 15.08
CA ALA A 284 -26.13 3.67 14.16
C ALA A 284 -26.66 2.50 13.32
N ALA A 285 -25.79 1.62 12.83
CA ALA A 285 -26.18 0.43 12.08
C ALA A 285 -27.03 -0.55 12.92
N ILE A 286 -26.72 -0.66 14.23
CA ILE A 286 -27.53 -1.48 15.16
C ILE A 286 -28.93 -0.87 15.35
N ARG A 287 -29.03 0.46 15.51
CA ARG A 287 -30.32 1.15 15.70
C ARG A 287 -31.16 1.22 14.43
N ALA A 288 -30.52 1.29 13.26
CA ALA A 288 -31.18 1.39 11.96
C ALA A 288 -31.71 0.04 11.44
N LEU A 289 -31.35 -1.07 12.09
CA LEU A 289 -31.82 -2.40 11.70
C LEU A 289 -33.32 -2.53 11.93
N THR A 290 -34.08 -2.51 10.83
CA THR A 290 -35.54 -2.58 10.84
C THR A 290 -36.06 -3.71 9.95
N SER A 291 -35.27 -4.17 8.98
CA SER A 291 -35.67 -5.20 8.02
C SER A 291 -35.76 -6.60 8.61
N ILE A 292 -34.99 -6.91 9.66
CA ILE A 292 -34.95 -8.21 10.33
C ILE A 292 -34.74 -8.05 11.84
N SER A 293 -35.10 -9.10 12.60
CA SER A 293 -34.84 -9.10 14.04
C SER A 293 -33.34 -9.11 14.34
N LEU A 294 -32.93 -8.45 15.43
CA LEU A 294 -31.52 -8.40 15.86
C LEU A 294 -30.92 -9.80 16.06
N LEU A 295 -31.72 -10.74 16.58
CA LEU A 295 -31.30 -12.14 16.76
C LEU A 295 -30.99 -12.81 15.41
N GLN A 296 -31.87 -12.67 14.42
CA GLN A 296 -31.63 -13.21 13.08
C GLN A 296 -30.41 -12.55 12.42
N ALA A 297 -30.27 -11.23 12.52
CA ALA A 297 -29.12 -10.52 11.96
C ALA A 297 -27.80 -10.99 12.58
N THR A 298 -27.79 -11.19 13.90
CA THR A 298 -26.62 -11.68 14.63
C THR A 298 -26.30 -13.13 14.28
N MET A 299 -27.31 -13.99 14.11
CA MET A 299 -27.15 -15.37 13.65
C MET A 299 -26.54 -15.43 12.23
N ILE A 300 -27.05 -14.61 11.32
CA ILE A 300 -26.51 -14.50 9.95
C ILE A 300 -25.06 -14.00 10.02
N ALA A 301 -24.79 -12.94 10.78
CA ALA A 301 -23.43 -12.39 10.92
C ALA A 301 -22.45 -13.40 11.53
N ALA A 302 -22.88 -14.20 12.50
CA ALA A 302 -22.08 -15.28 13.08
C ALA A 302 -21.80 -16.39 12.06
N ALA A 303 -22.82 -16.84 11.33
CA ALA A 303 -22.67 -17.84 10.27
C ALA A 303 -21.73 -17.34 9.16
N VAL A 304 -21.94 -16.11 8.67
CA VAL A 304 -21.09 -15.47 7.67
C VAL A 304 -19.65 -15.34 8.17
N SER A 305 -19.44 -14.89 9.41
CA SER A 305 -18.10 -14.80 10.02
C SER A 305 -17.41 -16.17 10.06
N ALA A 306 -18.12 -17.22 10.47
CA ALA A 306 -17.61 -18.58 10.48
C ALA A 306 -17.24 -19.06 9.07
N THR A 307 -18.09 -18.80 8.07
CA THR A 307 -17.83 -19.13 6.66
C THR A 307 -16.60 -18.41 6.13
N VAL A 308 -16.47 -17.12 6.43
CA VAL A 308 -15.34 -16.26 6.04
C VAL A 308 -14.01 -16.76 6.60
N ILE A 309 -14.01 -17.23 7.86
CA ILE A 309 -12.83 -17.80 8.52
C ILE A 309 -12.54 -19.21 7.99
N ALA A 310 -13.58 -20.05 7.88
CA ALA A 310 -13.47 -21.42 7.43
C ALA A 310 -13.03 -21.54 5.97
N ALA A 311 -13.56 -20.70 5.07
CA ALA A 311 -13.17 -20.67 3.66
C ALA A 311 -11.68 -20.37 3.52
N ARG A 312 -11.16 -19.39 4.28
CA ARG A 312 -9.74 -19.06 4.29
C ARG A 312 -8.90 -20.20 4.87
N ALA A 313 -9.28 -20.77 6.01
CA ALA A 313 -8.58 -21.90 6.59
C ALA A 313 -8.55 -23.11 5.63
N ALA A 314 -9.70 -23.51 5.09
CA ALA A 314 -9.82 -24.59 4.12
C ALA A 314 -8.94 -24.34 2.88
N TRP A 315 -8.89 -23.10 2.37
CA TRP A 315 -8.04 -22.77 1.24
C TRP A 315 -6.55 -23.02 1.53
N PHE A 316 -6.03 -22.47 2.64
CA PHE A 316 -4.61 -22.61 3.00
C PHE A 316 -4.22 -24.06 3.38
N TYR A 317 -5.17 -24.88 3.84
CA TYR A 317 -4.93 -26.27 4.20
C TYR A 317 -5.30 -27.29 3.12
N THR A 318 -6.01 -26.91 2.05
CA THR A 318 -6.40 -27.82 0.95
C THR A 318 -5.69 -27.51 -0.35
N ILE A 319 -5.67 -26.25 -0.79
CA ILE A 319 -5.15 -25.87 -2.12
C ILE A 319 -3.68 -26.23 -2.32
N PRO A 320 -2.77 -26.05 -1.35
CA PRO A 320 -1.39 -26.48 -1.53
C PRO A 320 -1.23 -27.99 -1.75
N TYR A 321 -2.18 -28.82 -1.30
CA TYR A 321 -2.17 -30.26 -1.55
C TYR A 321 -2.76 -30.60 -2.92
N LEU A 322 -3.80 -29.89 -3.34
CA LEU A 322 -4.37 -30.02 -4.68
C LEU A 322 -3.35 -29.62 -5.76
N ILE A 323 -2.63 -28.52 -5.55
CA ILE A 323 -1.55 -28.09 -6.46
C ILE A 323 -0.44 -29.14 -6.53
N ARG A 324 -0.12 -29.83 -5.43
CA ARG A 324 0.88 -30.93 -5.44
C ARG A 324 0.45 -32.12 -6.30
N LEU A 325 -0.86 -32.36 -6.40
CA LEU A 325 -1.40 -33.44 -7.22
C LEU A 325 -1.24 -33.15 -8.71
N VAL A 326 -1.36 -31.87 -9.08
CA VAL A 326 -1.38 -31.40 -10.48
C VAL A 326 0.01 -30.93 -10.99
N ASP A 327 0.81 -30.25 -10.19
CA ASP A 327 2.12 -29.68 -10.57
C ASP A 327 3.27 -30.29 -9.75
N ARG A 328 4.01 -31.22 -10.36
CA ARG A 328 5.11 -31.98 -9.73
C ARG A 328 6.51 -31.39 -9.96
N ARG A 329 6.64 -30.18 -10.51
CA ARG A 329 7.94 -29.59 -10.89
C ARG A 329 8.88 -29.41 -9.68
N PRO A 330 10.20 -29.63 -9.84
CA PRO A 330 11.17 -29.53 -8.74
C PRO A 330 11.27 -28.12 -8.14
N GLN A 331 11.03 -27.06 -8.92
CA GLN A 331 11.03 -25.67 -8.46
C GLN A 331 9.91 -25.38 -7.43
N GLN A 332 8.78 -26.09 -7.50
CA GLN A 332 7.71 -26.02 -6.49
C GLN A 332 8.13 -26.63 -5.15
N ARG A 333 9.13 -27.55 -5.16
CA ARG A 333 9.62 -28.17 -3.92
C ARG A 333 10.42 -27.20 -3.06
N GLN A 334 11.13 -26.27 -3.67
CA GLN A 334 11.91 -25.24 -2.98
C GLN A 334 11.03 -24.11 -2.41
N ARG A 335 9.82 -23.92 -2.96
CA ARG A 335 8.84 -22.91 -2.49
C ARG A 335 7.88 -23.44 -1.41
N ARG A 336 8.17 -24.59 -0.82
CA ARG A 336 7.28 -25.27 0.13
C ARG A 336 7.26 -24.53 1.47
N ILE A 337 6.09 -23.99 1.80
CA ILE A 337 5.78 -23.48 3.14
C ILE A 337 5.24 -24.63 3.99
N GLY A 338 5.83 -24.86 5.16
CA GLY A 338 5.40 -25.88 6.12
C GLY A 338 4.03 -25.57 6.73
N ALA A 339 3.32 -26.59 7.24
CA ALA A 339 1.97 -26.39 7.82
C ALA A 339 1.95 -25.36 8.97
N ARG A 340 3.03 -25.30 9.76
CA ARG A 340 3.21 -24.29 10.83
C ARG A 340 3.33 -22.86 10.31
N GLN A 341 3.99 -22.69 9.16
CA GLN A 341 4.18 -21.39 8.52
C GLN A 341 2.93 -20.93 7.72
N ARG A 342 1.99 -21.84 7.42
CA ARG A 342 0.70 -21.51 6.80
C ARG A 342 -0.33 -20.99 7.80
N LEU A 343 -0.21 -21.37 9.06
CA LEU A 343 -1.17 -20.97 10.08
C LEU A 343 -1.26 -19.43 10.21
N PRO A 344 -0.15 -18.67 10.28
CA PRO A 344 -0.22 -17.20 10.26
C PRO A 344 -0.86 -16.63 8.99
N LEU A 345 -0.60 -17.23 7.82
CA LEU A 345 -1.17 -16.78 6.54
C LEU A 345 -2.70 -16.95 6.50
N ALA A 346 -3.19 -18.08 7.03
CA ALA A 346 -4.62 -18.33 7.18
C ALA A 346 -5.25 -17.36 8.20
N TRP A 347 -4.55 -17.07 9.29
CA TRP A 347 -5.01 -16.20 10.38
C TRP A 347 -4.97 -14.70 10.03
N ALA A 348 -4.10 -14.31 9.09
CA ALA A 348 -3.88 -12.93 8.68
C ALA A 348 -5.04 -12.31 7.85
N GLY A 349 -6.10 -13.05 7.55
CA GLY A 349 -7.23 -12.57 6.73
C GLY A 349 -8.28 -11.79 7.49
N MET A 350 -7.88 -10.71 8.17
CA MET A 350 -8.85 -9.82 8.82
C MET A 350 -9.66 -9.06 7.76
N ARG A 351 -10.94 -8.74 8.04
CA ARG A 351 -11.74 -7.87 7.17
C ARG A 351 -11.58 -6.45 7.70
N GLY A 352 -11.48 -5.49 6.80
CA GLY A 352 -11.02 -4.15 7.17
C GLY A 352 -11.78 -3.03 6.52
N ALA A 353 -11.11 -1.88 6.43
CA ALA A 353 -11.67 -0.62 6.00
C ALA A 353 -12.31 -0.68 4.60
N ILE A 354 -11.70 -1.43 3.68
CA ILE A 354 -12.18 -1.60 2.30
C ILE A 354 -13.51 -2.37 2.23
N SER A 355 -13.72 -3.36 3.10
CA SER A 355 -15.00 -4.06 3.20
C SER A 355 -16.12 -3.14 3.65
N LEU A 356 -15.88 -2.26 4.64
CA LEU A 356 -16.90 -1.28 5.00
C LEU A 356 -17.14 -0.32 3.85
N ALA A 357 -16.06 0.19 3.25
CA ALA A 357 -16.16 1.11 2.13
C ALA A 357 -17.08 0.58 1.03
N ALA A 358 -16.92 -0.70 0.70
CA ALA A 358 -17.77 -1.45 -0.21
C ALA A 358 -19.22 -1.61 0.29
N ALA A 359 -19.44 -1.87 1.59
CA ALA A 359 -20.80 -1.96 2.13
C ALA A 359 -21.54 -0.61 2.10
N LEU A 360 -20.82 0.47 2.36
CA LEU A 360 -21.40 1.81 2.34
C LEU A 360 -21.62 2.32 0.94
N SER A 361 -20.89 1.81 -0.05
CA SER A 361 -21.10 2.18 -1.45
C SER A 361 -22.42 1.67 -2.03
N ILE A 362 -23.10 0.75 -1.32
CA ILE A 362 -24.40 0.22 -1.74
C ILE A 362 -25.43 1.36 -1.81
N PRO A 363 -26.03 1.61 -3.00
CA PRO A 363 -27.03 2.65 -3.19
C PRO A 363 -28.22 2.51 -2.23
N ALA A 364 -28.76 3.63 -1.78
CA ALA A 364 -29.96 3.63 -0.94
C ALA A 364 -31.22 3.22 -1.73
N THR A 365 -31.22 3.46 -3.04
CA THR A 365 -32.36 3.22 -3.93
C THR A 365 -31.94 2.43 -5.16
N THR A 366 -32.87 1.66 -5.72
CA THR A 366 -32.72 1.02 -7.03
C THR A 366 -32.82 2.05 -8.16
N ALA A 367 -32.53 1.65 -9.40
CA ALA A 367 -32.67 2.52 -10.58
C ALA A 367 -34.11 3.05 -10.78
N GLY A 368 -35.10 2.31 -10.27
CA GLY A 368 -36.51 2.73 -10.25
C GLY A 368 -36.91 3.63 -9.08
N GLY A 369 -35.96 4.09 -8.26
CA GLY A 369 -36.20 4.99 -7.12
C GLY A 369 -36.76 4.32 -5.86
N GLN A 370 -36.90 2.99 -5.85
CA GLN A 370 -37.41 2.25 -4.68
C GLN A 370 -36.29 2.03 -3.65
N PRO A 371 -36.58 2.08 -2.33
CA PRO A 371 -35.60 1.73 -1.31
C PRO A 371 -35.03 0.33 -1.52
N LEU A 372 -33.71 0.20 -1.46
CA LEU A 372 -33.08 -1.10 -1.62
C LEU A 372 -33.37 -1.99 -0.39
N ALA A 373 -34.13 -3.05 -0.62
CA ALA A 373 -34.49 -3.99 0.44
C ALA A 373 -33.24 -4.59 1.11
N GLN A 374 -33.29 -4.73 2.44
CA GLN A 374 -32.27 -5.42 3.26
C GLN A 374 -30.86 -4.78 3.24
N ARG A 375 -30.72 -3.54 2.74
CA ARG A 375 -29.45 -2.77 2.78
C ARG A 375 -28.95 -2.57 4.21
N ASP A 376 -29.85 -2.26 5.13
CA ASP A 376 -29.56 -2.10 6.56
C ASP A 376 -28.98 -3.39 7.17
N ALA A 377 -29.55 -4.55 6.81
CA ALA A 377 -29.06 -5.84 7.25
C ALA A 377 -27.66 -6.14 6.68
N VAL A 378 -27.39 -5.84 5.41
CA VAL A 378 -26.07 -6.03 4.79
C VAL A 378 -25.01 -5.19 5.52
N ILE A 379 -25.29 -3.90 5.76
CA ILE A 379 -24.36 -3.02 6.48
C ILE A 379 -24.11 -3.53 7.90
N PHE A 380 -25.18 -3.91 8.62
CA PHE A 380 -25.06 -4.48 9.96
C PHE A 380 -24.18 -5.74 9.96
N ILE A 381 -24.47 -6.70 9.07
CA ILE A 381 -23.71 -7.95 8.96
C ILE A 381 -22.24 -7.64 8.66
N THR A 382 -21.95 -6.73 7.74
CA THR A 382 -20.58 -6.35 7.41
C THR A 382 -19.84 -5.77 8.61
N VAL A 383 -20.45 -4.84 9.33
CA VAL A 383 -19.85 -4.23 10.54
C VAL A 383 -19.57 -5.29 11.60
N VAL A 384 -20.51 -6.21 11.84
CA VAL A 384 -20.32 -7.30 12.81
C VAL A 384 -19.21 -8.24 12.37
N VAL A 385 -19.15 -8.64 11.09
CA VAL A 385 -18.10 -9.52 10.57
C VAL A 385 -16.73 -8.86 10.66
N ILE A 386 -16.59 -7.57 10.31
CA ILE A 386 -15.35 -6.81 10.48
C ILE A 386 -14.94 -6.81 11.96
N THR A 387 -15.88 -6.48 12.86
CA THR A 387 -15.63 -6.43 14.30
C THR A 387 -15.19 -7.78 14.85
N VAL A 388 -15.92 -8.85 14.53
CA VAL A 388 -15.61 -10.22 14.97
C VAL A 388 -14.26 -10.67 14.44
N THR A 389 -13.98 -10.48 13.14
CA THR A 389 -12.72 -10.92 12.55
C THR A 389 -11.53 -10.15 13.11
N LEU A 390 -11.65 -8.83 13.33
CA LEU A 390 -10.59 -8.05 13.96
C LEU A 390 -10.39 -8.41 15.43
N ALA A 391 -11.48 -8.55 16.20
CA ALA A 391 -11.43 -8.81 17.64
C ALA A 391 -10.94 -10.22 17.95
N LEU A 392 -11.28 -11.20 17.11
CA LEU A 392 -10.87 -12.59 17.27
C LEU A 392 -9.48 -12.85 16.69
N LEU A 393 -9.21 -12.41 15.46
CA LEU A 393 -7.97 -12.76 14.75
C LEU A 393 -6.81 -11.84 15.12
N GLY A 394 -7.07 -10.55 15.34
CA GLY A 394 -6.03 -9.55 15.60
C GLY A 394 -5.17 -9.85 16.84
N PRO A 395 -5.75 -10.00 18.04
CA PRO A 395 -5.00 -10.28 19.26
C PRO A 395 -4.30 -11.65 19.26
N ALA A 396 -4.86 -12.63 18.53
CA ALA A 396 -4.29 -13.97 18.42
C ALA A 396 -3.08 -14.03 17.46
N LEU A 397 -3.01 -13.13 16.48
CA LEU A 397 -2.02 -13.17 15.41
C LEU A 397 -0.56 -13.15 15.88
N PRO A 398 -0.13 -12.32 16.87
CA PRO A 398 1.24 -12.36 17.39
C PRO A 398 1.63 -13.71 18.01
N ALA A 399 0.69 -14.38 18.68
CA ALA A 399 0.94 -15.70 19.25
C ALA A 399 1.09 -16.76 18.14
N VAL A 400 0.21 -16.71 17.14
CA VAL A 400 0.25 -17.59 15.96
C VAL A 400 1.54 -17.41 15.17
N VAL A 401 1.99 -16.17 14.92
CA VAL A 401 3.27 -15.88 14.25
C VAL A 401 4.45 -16.44 15.04
N ARG A 402 4.50 -16.25 16.37
CA ARG A 402 5.59 -16.81 17.20
C ARG A 402 5.65 -18.33 17.14
N SER A 403 4.49 -19.00 17.08
CA SER A 403 4.42 -20.47 16.96
C SER A 403 4.96 -21.00 15.62
N ALA A 404 4.97 -20.16 14.58
CA ALA A 404 5.36 -20.57 13.23
C ALA A 404 6.88 -20.75 13.08
N ARG A 405 7.69 -20.20 14.00
CA ARG A 405 9.16 -20.25 14.01
C ARG A 405 9.75 -20.00 12.61
N PHE A 406 9.44 -18.84 12.04
CA PHE A 406 10.06 -18.45 10.78
C PHE A 406 11.58 -18.40 10.93
N SER A 407 12.31 -18.92 9.94
CA SER A 407 13.76 -18.77 9.86
C SER A 407 14.12 -17.30 9.62
N GLU A 408 15.24 -16.83 10.18
CA GLU A 408 15.78 -15.51 9.83
C GLU A 408 16.03 -15.43 8.32
N ASP A 409 15.71 -14.28 7.71
CA ASP A 409 15.82 -14.03 6.26
C ASP A 409 17.31 -13.99 5.83
N ALA A 410 17.97 -15.16 5.74
CA ALA A 410 19.34 -15.30 5.25
C ALA A 410 19.50 -14.78 3.80
N ASP A 411 18.42 -14.81 3.01
CA ASP A 411 18.39 -14.29 1.65
C ASP A 411 18.39 -12.74 1.61
N GLU A 412 17.90 -12.03 2.64
CA GLU A 412 17.86 -10.56 2.64
C GLU A 412 19.26 -9.95 2.75
N ALA A 413 20.04 -10.40 3.74
CA ALA A 413 21.40 -9.92 3.91
C ALA A 413 22.25 -10.23 2.67
N ALA A 414 22.05 -11.40 2.06
CA ALA A 414 22.74 -11.80 0.84
C ALA A 414 22.33 -10.97 -0.39
N GLU A 415 21.04 -10.64 -0.56
CA GLU A 415 20.58 -9.78 -1.66
C GLU A 415 21.06 -8.32 -1.48
N GLU A 416 21.04 -7.81 -0.24
CA GLU A 416 21.53 -6.47 0.08
C GLU A 416 23.05 -6.37 -0.10
N GLU A 417 23.80 -7.37 0.37
CA GLU A 417 25.25 -7.48 0.17
C GLU A 417 25.61 -7.57 -1.33
N LEU A 418 24.89 -8.39 -2.09
CA LEU A 418 25.07 -8.49 -3.54
C LEU A 418 24.82 -7.15 -4.23
N ALA A 419 23.76 -6.41 -3.83
CA ALA A 419 23.45 -5.11 -4.38
C ALA A 419 24.54 -4.08 -4.05
N VAL A 420 24.97 -3.98 -2.79
CA VAL A 420 26.05 -3.09 -2.35
C VAL A 420 27.34 -3.38 -3.11
N ARG A 421 27.73 -4.66 -3.21
CA ARG A 421 28.93 -5.08 -3.91
C ARG A 421 28.89 -4.77 -5.39
N GLN A 422 27.76 -5.04 -6.05
CA GLN A 422 27.63 -4.78 -7.47
C GLN A 422 27.65 -3.26 -7.75
N LEU A 423 26.96 -2.45 -6.96
CA LEU A 423 26.99 -0.99 -7.10
C LEU A 423 28.40 -0.44 -6.93
N ALA A 424 29.13 -0.92 -5.92
CA ALA A 424 30.49 -0.49 -5.64
C ALA A 424 31.48 -0.90 -6.75
N THR A 425 31.36 -2.13 -7.26
CA THR A 425 32.22 -2.62 -8.37
C THR A 425 31.93 -1.91 -9.69
N THR A 426 30.66 -1.67 -10.03
CA THR A 426 30.29 -0.89 -11.22
C THR A 426 30.74 0.57 -11.11
N ALA A 427 30.57 1.20 -9.94
CA ALA A 427 31.06 2.55 -9.70
C ALA A 427 32.60 2.64 -9.81
N LEU A 428 33.34 1.63 -9.34
CA LEU A 428 34.79 1.56 -9.50
C LEU A 428 35.23 1.42 -10.96
N ALA A 429 34.50 0.65 -11.75
CA ALA A 429 34.83 0.41 -13.16
C ALA A 429 34.67 1.68 -14.02
N GLU A 430 33.65 2.50 -13.72
CA GLU A 430 33.36 3.75 -14.44
C GLU A 430 34.15 4.95 -13.92
N LEU A 431 34.73 4.85 -12.72
CA LEU A 431 35.44 5.94 -12.05
C LEU A 431 36.57 6.58 -12.90
N PRO A 432 37.41 5.82 -13.65
CA PRO A 432 38.44 6.40 -14.51
C PRO A 432 37.85 7.24 -15.65
N ALA A 433 36.82 6.73 -16.33
CA ALA A 433 36.17 7.45 -17.44
C ALA A 433 35.48 8.74 -16.98
N LEU A 434 34.96 8.76 -15.75
CA LEU A 434 34.43 9.97 -15.13
C LEU A 434 35.52 10.96 -14.73
N ALA A 435 36.69 10.49 -14.30
CA ALA A 435 37.84 11.33 -13.97
C ALA A 435 38.37 12.08 -15.20
N ASP A 436 38.30 11.47 -16.38
CA ASP A 436 38.69 12.11 -17.64
C ASP A 436 37.73 13.23 -18.05
N ARG A 437 36.45 13.11 -17.68
CA ARG A 437 35.41 14.12 -17.98
C ARG A 437 35.37 15.25 -16.96
N PHE A 438 35.68 14.96 -15.72
CA PHE A 438 35.68 15.93 -14.62
C PHE A 438 37.07 16.00 -14.01
N PRO A 439 37.83 17.10 -14.22
CA PRO A 439 39.17 17.23 -13.67
C PRO A 439 39.12 17.39 -12.14
N VAL A 440 39.09 16.25 -11.46
CA VAL A 440 39.05 16.12 -10.00
C VAL A 440 40.45 15.77 -9.50
N PRO A 441 40.90 16.30 -8.35
CA PRO A 441 42.24 16.02 -7.84
C PRO A 441 42.43 14.52 -7.58
N GLU A 442 43.60 14.01 -7.95
CA GLU A 442 43.95 12.59 -7.82
C GLU A 442 43.75 12.06 -6.39
N ALA A 443 44.07 12.87 -5.37
CA ALA A 443 43.87 12.47 -3.98
C ALA A 443 42.39 12.43 -3.54
N THR A 444 41.46 13.04 -4.29
CA THR A 444 40.01 12.88 -4.08
C THR A 444 39.52 11.62 -4.80
N MET A 445 40.01 11.38 -6.02
CA MET A 445 39.75 10.15 -6.78
C MET A 445 40.19 8.90 -6.01
N ALA A 446 41.39 8.94 -5.40
CA ALA A 446 41.91 7.86 -4.59
C ALA A 446 41.05 7.59 -3.34
N HIS A 447 40.47 8.63 -2.73
CA HIS A 447 39.59 8.49 -1.57
C HIS A 447 38.26 7.82 -1.95
N ILE A 448 37.60 8.31 -3.01
CA ILE A 448 36.37 7.71 -3.54
C ILE A 448 36.61 6.26 -3.95
N ALA A 449 37.71 5.99 -4.65
CA ALA A 449 38.08 4.64 -5.05
C ALA A 449 38.38 3.73 -3.83
N LYS A 450 38.95 4.26 -2.75
CA LYS A 450 39.18 3.52 -1.50
C LYS A 450 37.86 3.15 -0.83
N ASP A 451 36.92 4.09 -0.75
CA ASP A 451 35.61 3.87 -0.14
C ASP A 451 34.76 2.89 -0.96
N LEU A 452 34.75 3.01 -2.29
CA LEU A 452 34.07 2.04 -3.16
C LEU A 452 34.75 0.67 -3.11
N ARG A 453 36.08 0.58 -3.01
CA ARG A 453 36.77 -0.72 -2.80
C ARG A 453 36.40 -1.32 -1.46
N LYS A 454 36.28 -0.51 -0.41
CA LYS A 454 35.82 -0.93 0.90
C LYS A 454 34.39 -1.46 0.83
N GLN A 455 33.47 -0.77 0.16
CA GLN A 455 32.09 -1.23 -0.06
C GLN A 455 32.01 -2.50 -0.92
N ALA A 456 32.87 -2.64 -1.93
CA ALA A 456 32.96 -3.84 -2.77
C ALA A 456 33.59 -5.05 -2.05
N ALA A 457 34.41 -4.80 -1.02
CA ALA A 457 35.13 -5.81 -0.24
C ALA A 457 34.49 -6.10 1.13
N ALA A 458 33.51 -5.31 1.57
CA ALA A 458 32.86 -5.44 2.88
C ALA A 458 31.91 -6.65 2.92
N ALA A 459 32.51 -7.83 3.05
CA ALA A 459 31.99 -9.00 3.75
C ALA A 459 33.08 -9.64 4.65
N SER A 460 34.13 -8.89 5.00
CA SER A 460 35.14 -9.33 5.96
C SER A 460 35.74 -8.14 6.71
N ASP A 461 35.55 -8.17 8.03
CA ASP A 461 36.20 -7.42 9.12
C ASP A 461 36.38 -5.90 8.99
N GLU A 462 35.65 -5.19 9.86
CA GLU A 462 35.97 -3.81 10.23
C GLU A 462 37.10 -3.77 11.26
N THR A 463 38.14 -2.99 10.98
CA THR A 463 38.83 -2.23 12.03
C THR A 463 38.88 -0.76 11.64
N HIS A 464 38.51 0.07 12.61
CA HIS A 464 38.50 1.53 12.60
C HIS A 464 39.92 2.07 12.45
N ASP A 465 40.19 2.91 11.44
CA ASP A 465 40.76 4.23 11.66
C ASP A 465 40.77 5.08 10.36
N GLN A 466 40.79 6.40 10.53
CA GLN A 466 40.98 7.45 9.51
C GLN A 466 39.72 8.00 8.83
N ALA A 467 38.78 8.47 9.66
CA ALA A 467 37.77 9.46 9.28
C ALA A 467 38.14 10.84 9.87
N MET A 468 39.25 11.43 9.43
CA MET A 468 39.46 12.87 9.59
C MET A 468 40.54 13.34 8.61
N ARG A 469 40.17 14.20 7.67
CA ARG A 469 40.98 15.15 6.86
C ARG A 469 40.45 15.25 5.42
N ARG A 470 39.37 16.02 5.19
CA ARG A 470 39.28 16.86 3.97
C ARG A 470 38.10 17.84 4.00
N GLU A 471 38.36 19.07 4.43
CA GLU A 471 37.39 20.18 4.36
C GLU A 471 37.82 21.27 3.36
N ARG A 472 38.39 20.93 2.19
CA ARG A 472 38.66 21.91 1.12
C ARG A 472 38.69 21.29 -0.28
N ARG A 473 37.55 21.31 -0.99
CA ARG A 473 37.37 21.37 -2.47
C ARG A 473 35.96 20.88 -2.83
N ILE A 474 34.97 21.77 -2.89
CA ILE A 474 33.55 21.36 -2.84
C ILE A 474 32.74 21.67 -4.13
N SER A 475 33.29 22.32 -5.15
CA SER A 475 32.52 22.49 -6.41
C SER A 475 32.66 21.34 -7.42
N ALA A 476 33.84 20.71 -7.53
CA ALA A 476 34.08 19.62 -8.50
C ALA A 476 33.73 18.22 -7.96
N THR A 477 33.91 18.01 -6.65
CA THR A 477 33.56 16.77 -5.95
C THR A 477 32.05 16.52 -5.98
N TYR A 478 31.23 17.57 -5.84
CA TYR A 478 29.77 17.48 -5.92
C TYR A 478 29.28 17.04 -7.30
N ALA A 479 29.85 17.59 -8.38
CA ALA A 479 29.49 17.21 -9.74
C ALA A 479 29.82 15.72 -10.00
N LEU A 480 31.00 15.27 -9.57
CA LEU A 480 31.41 13.87 -9.67
C LEU A 480 30.54 12.94 -8.81
N GLU A 481 30.24 13.31 -7.56
CA GLU A 481 29.40 12.51 -6.65
C GLU A 481 27.94 12.43 -7.15
N THR A 482 27.43 13.50 -7.77
CA THR A 482 26.08 13.51 -8.38
C THR A 482 26.02 12.59 -9.61
N GLU A 483 27.02 12.65 -10.50
CA GLU A 483 27.12 11.75 -11.65
C GLU A 483 27.30 10.28 -11.22
N LEU A 484 28.09 10.03 -10.18
CA LEU A 484 28.24 8.69 -9.57
C LEU A 484 26.90 8.16 -9.04
N LEU A 485 26.06 9.01 -8.44
CA LEU A 485 24.72 8.59 -8.00
C LEU A 485 23.83 8.18 -9.17
N ASP A 486 23.93 8.84 -10.32
CA ASP A 486 23.16 8.48 -11.51
C ASP A 486 23.67 7.17 -12.14
N VAL A 487 24.98 6.91 -12.14
CA VAL A 487 25.56 5.61 -12.51
C VAL A 487 25.07 4.51 -11.56
N LYS A 488 25.13 4.73 -10.24
CA LYS A 488 24.60 3.78 -9.23
C LYS A 488 23.10 3.50 -9.47
N ARG A 489 22.30 4.52 -9.81
CA ARG A 489 20.87 4.34 -10.15
C ARG A 489 20.65 3.54 -11.41
N ALA A 490 21.45 3.77 -12.46
CA ALA A 490 21.37 3.00 -13.69
C ALA A 490 21.68 1.51 -13.43
N ALA A 491 22.77 1.24 -12.69
CA ALA A 491 23.16 -0.11 -12.29
C ALA A 491 22.09 -0.79 -11.42
N LEU A 492 21.52 -0.08 -10.45
CA LEU A 492 20.42 -0.58 -9.61
C LEU A 492 19.18 -0.93 -10.45
N ASN A 493 18.82 -0.08 -11.41
CA ASN A 493 17.72 -0.34 -12.34
C ASN A 493 17.99 -1.54 -13.25
N ASP A 494 19.22 -1.74 -13.70
CA ASP A 494 19.60 -2.87 -14.54
C ASP A 494 19.62 -4.19 -13.76
N LEU A 495 20.08 -4.18 -12.51
CA LEU A 495 19.92 -5.33 -11.61
C LEU A 495 18.47 -5.74 -11.44
N ARG A 496 17.55 -4.77 -11.30
CA ARG A 496 16.11 -5.05 -11.26
C ARG A 496 15.61 -5.58 -12.61
N ASN A 497 16.02 -5.00 -13.74
CA ASN A 497 15.59 -5.44 -15.07
C ASN A 497 16.03 -6.88 -15.38
N GLN A 498 17.24 -7.24 -14.95
CA GLN A 498 17.80 -8.59 -15.03
C GLN A 498 17.22 -9.55 -13.98
N ALA A 499 16.29 -9.10 -13.15
CA ALA A 499 15.68 -9.86 -12.06
C ALA A 499 16.69 -10.44 -11.07
N ARG A 500 17.78 -9.70 -10.79
CA ARG A 500 18.77 -10.01 -9.76
C ARG A 500 18.34 -9.51 -8.38
N ILE A 501 17.68 -8.35 -8.32
CA ILE A 501 17.11 -7.74 -7.10
C ILE A 501 15.60 -7.51 -7.26
N ASP A 502 14.86 -7.46 -6.16
CA ASP A 502 13.43 -7.13 -6.17
C ASP A 502 13.18 -5.60 -6.07
N ASP A 503 11.90 -5.19 -6.23
CA ASP A 503 11.52 -3.77 -6.20
C ASP A 503 11.55 -3.18 -4.78
N ILE A 504 11.56 -3.99 -3.72
CA ILE A 504 11.68 -3.53 -2.34
C ILE A 504 13.13 -3.15 -2.05
N VAL A 505 14.07 -4.03 -2.39
CA VAL A 505 15.51 -3.79 -2.34
C VAL A 505 15.85 -2.59 -3.22
N LEU A 506 15.27 -2.51 -4.44
CA LEU A 506 15.36 -1.32 -5.28
C LEU A 506 14.94 -0.06 -4.51
N ARG A 507 13.73 -0.01 -3.94
CA ARG A 507 13.22 1.18 -3.23
C ARG A 507 14.02 1.53 -1.98
N ARG A 508 14.57 0.54 -1.27
CA ARG A 508 15.44 0.76 -0.12
C ARG A 508 16.77 1.36 -0.56
N MET A 509 17.43 0.73 -1.52
CA MET A 509 18.71 1.21 -2.05
C MET A 509 18.53 2.58 -2.69
N GLN A 510 17.41 2.82 -3.37
CA GLN A 510 17.04 4.15 -3.83
C GLN A 510 16.88 5.14 -2.68
N ARG A 511 16.18 4.80 -1.59
CA ARG A 511 16.12 5.67 -0.40
C ARG A 511 17.49 5.96 0.18
N HIS A 512 18.40 4.99 0.16
CA HIS A 512 19.78 5.19 0.59
C HIS A 512 20.51 6.19 -0.32
N LEU A 513 20.47 5.97 -1.64
CA LEU A 513 21.05 6.88 -2.64
C LEU A 513 20.41 8.28 -2.58
N ASP A 514 19.11 8.37 -2.30
CA ASP A 514 18.38 9.63 -2.17
C ASP A 514 18.79 10.35 -0.87
N THR A 515 19.09 9.61 0.20
CA THR A 515 19.66 10.16 1.44
C THR A 515 21.10 10.63 1.22
N GLU A 516 21.91 9.88 0.46
CA GLU A 516 23.25 10.32 0.04
C GLU A 516 23.15 11.64 -0.73
N GLU A 517 22.25 11.73 -1.72
CA GLU A 517 22.04 12.95 -2.50
C GLU A 517 21.56 14.13 -1.63
N GLN A 518 20.64 13.91 -0.69
CA GLN A 518 20.20 14.96 0.24
C GLN A 518 21.33 15.46 1.13
N ARG A 519 22.19 14.57 1.63
CA ARG A 519 23.38 14.96 2.41
C ARG A 519 24.35 15.79 1.57
N LEU A 520 24.52 15.43 0.30
CA LEU A 520 25.34 16.18 -0.65
C LEU A 520 24.75 17.56 -0.95
N SER A 521 23.44 17.63 -1.18
CA SER A 521 22.70 18.88 -1.44
C SER A 521 22.72 19.82 -0.23
N MET A 522 22.49 19.30 0.99
CA MET A 522 22.52 20.08 2.23
C MET A 522 23.92 20.62 2.55
N ARG A 523 24.98 19.83 2.27
CA ARG A 523 26.37 20.32 2.34
C ARG A 523 26.60 21.49 1.40
N MET A 524 26.11 21.42 0.15
CA MET A 524 26.21 22.50 -0.82
C MET A 524 25.47 23.77 -0.36
N SER A 525 24.23 23.64 0.15
CA SER A 525 23.45 24.80 0.61
C SER A 525 24.09 25.51 1.80
N LEU A 526 24.68 24.77 2.75
CA LEU A 526 25.40 25.33 3.89
C LEU A 526 26.67 26.09 3.45
N LEU A 527 27.35 25.62 2.40
CA LEU A 527 28.55 26.26 1.85
C LEU A 527 28.25 27.51 1.03
N LEU A 528 27.17 27.51 0.25
CA LEU A 528 26.71 28.70 -0.47
C LEU A 528 26.26 29.80 0.50
N SER A 529 25.63 29.40 1.62
CA SER A 529 25.25 30.31 2.71
C SER A 529 26.45 30.87 3.48
N SER A 530 27.52 30.09 3.69
CA SER A 530 28.74 30.57 4.35
C SER A 530 29.60 31.47 3.44
N ALA A 531 29.59 31.23 2.12
CA ALA A 531 30.28 32.07 1.15
C ALA A 531 29.66 33.47 1.01
N HIS A 532 28.33 33.61 1.17
CA HIS A 532 27.64 34.90 1.13
C HIS A 532 27.71 35.69 2.45
N GLY A 533 28.05 35.04 3.57
CA GLY A 533 28.17 35.69 4.88
C GLY A 533 29.48 36.43 5.15
N VAL A 534 30.49 36.30 4.28
CA VAL A 534 31.86 36.83 4.52
C VAL A 534 32.14 38.12 3.73
N GLY A 535 31.21 38.59 2.87
CA GLY A 535 31.39 39.79 2.03
C GLY A 535 30.88 41.12 2.60
N GLY A 536 30.51 41.20 3.88
CA GLY A 536 29.74 42.32 4.44
C GLY A 536 30.36 43.10 5.60
N LEU A 537 31.69 43.12 5.74
CA LEU A 537 32.38 43.84 6.84
C LEU A 537 33.59 44.66 6.37
N ASP A 538 33.54 45.27 5.19
CA ASP A 538 34.50 46.31 4.79
C ASP A 538 33.74 47.55 4.27
N GLY A 539 33.50 48.52 5.16
CA GLY A 539 32.99 49.82 4.75
C GLY A 539 32.15 50.55 5.80
N ALA A 540 32.73 50.95 6.93
CA ALA A 540 32.29 52.13 7.69
C ALA A 540 33.24 52.45 8.87
N HIS A 541 34.38 53.08 8.60
CA HIS A 541 35.07 53.89 9.60
C HIS A 541 35.71 55.12 8.93
N GLN A 542 34.88 56.11 8.60
CA GLN A 542 35.28 57.52 8.55
C GLN A 542 34.26 58.33 9.35
N GLY A 543 34.72 58.95 10.43
CA GLY A 543 33.93 59.79 11.31
C GLY A 543 34.84 60.45 12.33
N GLY A 544 35.49 61.55 11.92
CA GLY A 544 36.14 62.51 12.82
C GLY A 544 35.13 63.42 13.56
N PRO A 545 35.58 64.25 14.50
CA PRO A 545 34.94 64.40 15.82
C PRO A 545 33.98 65.60 15.97
N ALA A 546 33.33 65.61 17.14
CA ALA A 546 32.22 66.43 17.57
C ALA A 546 32.52 67.90 17.96
N ALA A 547 31.42 68.68 17.98
CA ALA A 547 30.99 69.69 18.96
C ALA A 547 30.90 71.17 18.48
N PRO A 548 30.08 72.03 19.12
CA PRO A 548 28.99 71.77 20.09
C PRO A 548 27.58 71.95 19.53
#